data_AF-A0A833PCK6-F1
#
_entry.id   AF-A0A833PCK6-F1
#
_cell.length_a   1.000
_cell.length_b   1.000
_cell.length_c   1.000
_cell.angle_alpha   90.00
_cell.angle_beta   90.00
_cell.angle_gamma   90.00
#
_symmetry.space_group_name_H-M   'P 1'
#
loop_
_entity.id
_entity.type
_entity.pdbx_description
1 polymer ?
#
loop_
_entity_poly.entity_id
_entity_poly.type
_entity_poly.pdbx_seq_one_letter_code
_entity_poly.pdbx_strand_id
1 'polypeptide(L)' 'MVLSFGLLAYAMRTLPLGTAYTIWTGIGAIGSFLVGIFVLGEPATAMRMLAAVLIISGLVLMKLSSS' A
#
# COMPACT_ATOMS: atom_id res chain seq x y z
N MET A 1 -14.55 4.65 -4.17
CA MET A 1 -14.64 4.72 -2.70
C MET A 1 -15.50 3.60 -2.11
N VAL A 2 -16.77 3.47 -2.50
CA VAL A 2 -17.69 2.44 -1.95
C VAL A 2 -17.16 1.00 -2.10
N LEU A 3 -16.66 0.61 -3.29
CA LEU A 3 -16.08 -0.72 -3.51
C LEU A 3 -14.81 -0.97 -2.66
N SER A 4 -13.90 0.01 -2.61
CA SER A 4 -12.63 -0.13 -1.87
C SER A 4 -12.86 -0.26 -0.37
N PHE A 5 -13.69 0.61 0.21
CA PHE A 5 -14.04 0.53 1.63
C PHE A 5 -14.93 -0.66 1.95
N GLY A 6 -15.80 -1.09 1.03
CA GLY A 6 -16.61 -2.30 1.19
C GLY A 6 -15.75 -3.56 1.29
N LEU A 7 -14.72 -3.68 0.43
CA LEU A 7 -13.75 -4.79 0.49
C LEU A 7 -12.91 -4.76 1.78
N LEU A 8 -12.48 -3.57 2.23
CA LEU A 8 -11.78 -3.40 3.49
C LEU A 8 -12.66 -3.82 4.68
N ALA A 9 -13.90 -3.33 4.74
CA ALA A 9 -14.86 -3.65 5.79
C ALA A 9 -15.17 -5.16 5.83
N TYR A 10 -15.21 -5.81 4.67
CA TYR A 10 -15.35 -7.26 4.58
C TYR A 10 -14.10 -7.99 5.13
N ALA A 11 -12.90 -7.58 4.73
CA ALA A 11 -11.65 -8.18 5.21
C ALA A 11 -11.46 -8.03 6.73
N MET A 12 -11.91 -6.90 7.29
CA MET A 12 -11.87 -6.64 8.74
C MET A 12 -12.80 -7.55 9.56
N ARG A 13 -13.68 -8.35 8.93
CA ARG A 13 -14.47 -9.38 9.65
C ARG A 13 -13.62 -10.55 10.12
N THR A 14 -12.48 -10.79 9.47
CA THR A 14 -11.60 -11.94 9.75
C THR A 14 -10.17 -11.52 10.07
N LEU A 15 -9.72 -10.34 9.64
CA LEU A 15 -8.40 -9.80 9.97
C LEU A 15 -8.48 -8.68 11.01
N PRO A 16 -7.49 -8.57 11.92
CA PRO A 16 -7.33 -7.41 12.78
C PRO A 16 -7.19 -6.12 11.96
N LEU A 17 -7.69 -5.01 12.50
CA LEU A 17 -7.66 -3.69 11.86
C LEU A 17 -6.24 -3.31 11.42
N GLY A 18 -5.23 -3.53 12.27
CA GLY A 18 -3.84 -3.18 11.95
C GLY A 18 -3.33 -3.91 10.71
N THR A 19 -3.57 -5.22 10.61
CA THR A 19 -3.17 -6.03 9.45
C THR A 19 -3.96 -5.65 8.20
N ALA A 20 -5.28 -5.51 8.31
CA ALA A 20 -6.15 -5.16 7.19
C ALA A 20 -5.82 -3.79 6.62
N TYR A 21 -5.62 -2.79 7.48
CA TYR A 21 -5.30 -1.43 7.07
C TYR A 21 -3.91 -1.33 6.45
N THR A 22 -2.90 -2.00 7.02
CA THR A 22 -1.53 -2.01 6.47
C THR A 22 -1.48 -2.61 5.07
N ILE A 23 -2.21 -3.72 4.83
CA ILE A 23 -2.27 -4.34 3.50
C ILE A 23 -3.04 -3.44 2.53
N TRP A 24 -4.16 -2.87 2.96
CA TRP A 24 -4.98 -2.00 2.12
C TRP A 24 -4.23 -0.73 1.68
N THR A 25 -3.56 -0.04 2.61
CA THR A 25 -2.72 1.13 2.28
C THR A 25 -1.53 0.75 1.42
N GLY A 26 -0.90 -0.41 1.67
CA GLY A 26 0.22 -0.90 0.88
C GLY A 26 -0.13 -1.18 -0.57
N ILE A 27 -1.26 -1.84 -0.84
CA ILE A 27 -1.74 -2.08 -2.20
C ILE A 27 -2.02 -0.74 -2.90
N GLY A 28 -2.65 0.21 -2.21
CA GLY A 28 -2.92 1.54 -2.75
C GLY A 28 -1.64 2.32 -3.10
N ALA A 29 -0.65 2.33 -2.20
CA ALA A 29 0.61 3.02 -2.40
C ALA A 29 1.43 2.43 -3.56
N ILE A 30 1.61 1.11 -3.57
CA ILE A 30 2.36 0.41 -4.64
C ILE A 30 1.63 0.53 -5.97
N GLY A 31 0.31 0.29 -5.98
CA GLY A 31 -0.51 0.40 -7.19
C GLY A 31 -0.45 1.80 -7.80
N SER A 32 -0.59 2.84 -6.98
CA SER A 32 -0.52 4.24 -7.45
C SER A 32 0.87 4.57 -7.99
N PHE A 33 1.93 4.09 -7.35
CA PHE A 33 3.31 4.29 -7.82
C PHE A 33 3.56 3.62 -9.17
N LEU A 34 3.11 2.37 -9.35
CA LEU A 34 3.24 1.63 -10.60
C LEU A 34 2.44 2.30 -11.72
N VAL A 35 1.20 2.70 -11.45
CA VAL A 35 0.36 3.44 -12.43
C VAL A 35 1.02 4.77 -12.80
N GLY A 36 1.59 5.47 -11.83
CA GLY A 36 2.37 6.70 -12.07
C GLY A 36 3.47 6.49 -13.11
N ILE A 37 4.30 5.46 -12.95
CA ILE A 37 5.41 5.19 -13.86
C ILE A 37 4.93 4.64 -15.21
N PHE A 38 4.07 3.61 -15.21
CA PHE A 38 3.73 2.87 -16.43
C PHE A 38 2.62 3.50 -17.27
N VAL A 39 1.64 4.16 -16.64
CA VAL A 39 0.46 4.70 -17.33
C VAL A 39 0.58 6.21 -17.51
N LEU A 40 1.01 6.92 -16.47
CA LEU A 40 1.13 8.38 -16.51
C LEU A 40 2.50 8.85 -17.04
N GLY A 41 3.46 7.92 -17.25
CA GLY A 41 4.78 8.22 -17.79
C GLY A 41 5.65 9.03 -16.84
N GLU A 42 5.38 8.96 -15.54
CA GLU A 42 6.15 9.70 -14.56
C GLU A 42 7.61 9.18 -14.48
N PRO A 43 8.59 10.09 -14.34
CA PRO A 43 9.99 9.71 -14.36
C PRO A 43 10.34 8.86 -13.12
N ALA A 44 10.85 7.65 -13.36
CA ALA A 44 11.38 6.76 -12.33
C ALA A 44 12.78 7.21 -11.86
N THR A 45 12.85 8.40 -11.27
CA THR A 45 14.11 8.94 -10.74
C THR A 45 14.60 8.11 -9.55
N ALA A 46 15.92 8.07 -9.33
CA ALA A 46 16.52 7.35 -8.20
C ALA A 46 15.89 7.73 -6.85
N MET A 47 15.54 9.00 -6.66
CA MET A 47 14.92 9.50 -5.42
C MET A 47 13.48 9.02 -5.25
N ARG A 48 12.68 8.94 -6.32
CA ARG A 48 11.32 8.36 -6.27
C ARG A 48 11.36 6.86 -6.00
N MET A 49 12.32 6.15 -6.60
CA MET A 49 12.52 4.73 -6.35
C MET A 49 12.92 4.48 -4.90
N LEU A 50 13.84 5.28 -4.35
CA LEU A 50 14.23 5.20 -2.94
C LEU A 50 13.05 5.49 -2.00
N ALA A 51 12.24 6.51 -2.30
CA ALA A 51 11.03 6.80 -1.54
C ALA A 51 10.03 5.65 -1.57
N ALA A 52 9.81 5.02 -2.73
CA ALA A 52 8.94 3.85 -2.85
C ALA A 52 9.45 2.68 -2.01
N VAL A 53 10.77 2.41 -2.04
CA VAL A 53 11.39 1.37 -1.21
C VAL A 53 11.22 1.66 0.29
N LEU A 54 11.38 2.91 0.72
CA LEU A 54 11.15 3.33 2.11
C LEU A 54 9.69 3.15 2.54
N ILE A 55 8.73 3.46 1.67
CA ILE A 55 7.31 3.25 1.96
C ILE A 55 7.04 1.75 2.13
N ILE A 56 7.54 0.92 1.21
CA ILE A 56 7.34 -0.54 1.27
C ILE A 56 8.01 -1.12 2.52
N SER A 57 9.23 -0.70 2.86
CA SER A 57 9.92 -1.18 4.05
C SER A 57 9.19 -0.79 5.34
N GLY A 58 8.66 0.44 5.42
CA GLY A 58 7.83 0.89 6.55
C GLY A 58 6.54 0.06 6.71
N LEU A 59 5.87 -0.28 5.61
CA LEU A 59 4.68 -1.14 5.63
C LEU A 59 5.00 -2.55 6.10
N VAL A 60 6.10 -3.13 5.63
CA VAL A 60 6.57 -4.46 6.06
C VAL A 60 6.91 -4.45 7.55
N LEU A 61 7.62 -3.41 8.03
CA LEU A 61 7.96 -3.26 9.44
C LEU A 61 6.72 -3.14 10.33
N MET A 62 5.72 -2.34 9.93
CA MET A 62 4.44 -2.25 10.65
C MET A 62 3.74 -3.61 10.73
N LYS A 63 3.70 -4.37 9.63
CA LYS A 63 3.11 -5.71 9.63
C LYS A 63 3.84 -6.65 10.59
N LEU A 64 5.17 -6.61 10.59
CA LEU A 64 6.00 -7.43 11.50
C LEU A 64 5.81 -7.04 12.96
N SER A 65 5.68 -5.74 13.26
CA SER A 65 5.44 -5.26 14.63
C SER A 65 4.02 -5.56 15.15
N SER A 66 3.05 -5.75 14.25
CA SER A 66 1.66 -6.04 14.59
C SER A 66 1.33 -7.54 14.52
N SER A 67 2.31 -8.40 14.20
CA SER A 67 2.17 -9.87 14.16
C SER A 67 2.58 -10.52 15.47
#